data_AF-A0A960FK65-F1
#
_entry.id   AF-A0A960FK65-F1
#
_cell.length_a   1.000
_cell.length_b   1.000
_cell.length_c   1.000
_cell.angle_alpha   90.00
_cell.angle_beta   90.00
_cell.angle_gamma   90.00
#
_symmetry.space_group_name_H-M   'P 1'
#
loop_
_entity.id
_entity.type
_entity.pdbx_description
1 polymer ?
#
loop_
_entity_poly.entity_id
_entity_poly.type
_entity_poly.pdbx_seq_one_letter_code
_entity_poly.pdbx_strand_id
1 'polypeptide(L)'
;MRPIQPGAGNRADLADLGDRAPVGFGKRPDSFHSDAVFLKAPLTAAKAMQVVRLRDGVDRAWPGTGVVYFERLSAERTRSKMSAIVGTPEYQRMTIRSWSTTTKLLALLDEG
;
A
#
# COMPACT_ATOMS: atom_id res chain seq x y z
N MET A 1 -9.57 -15.60 21.55
CA MET A 1 -8.29 -15.45 20.81
C MET A 1 -8.54 -14.49 19.66
N ARG A 2 -8.17 -13.21 19.78
CA ARG A 2 -8.33 -12.28 18.65
C ARG A 2 -7.26 -12.65 17.62
N PRO A 3 -7.60 -12.86 16.33
CA PRO A 3 -6.58 -12.99 15.31
C PRO A 3 -5.71 -11.74 15.37
N ILE A 4 -4.40 -11.94 15.46
CA ILE A 4 -3.43 -10.89 15.21
C ILE A 4 -3.83 -10.22 13.90
N GLN A 5 -4.11 -8.92 13.95
CA GLN A 5 -4.20 -8.20 12.70
C GLN A 5 -2.79 -8.17 12.13
N PRO A 6 -2.59 -8.47 10.84
CA PRO A 6 -1.30 -8.34 10.21
C PRO A 6 -0.96 -6.84 10.15
N GLY A 7 -0.39 -6.32 11.23
CA GLY A 7 0.47 -5.16 11.17
C GLY A 7 1.83 -5.70 10.77
N ALA A 8 2.38 -5.19 9.67
CA ALA A 8 3.65 -5.60 9.06
C ALA A 8 4.80 -5.73 10.08
N GLY A 9 4.89 -6.87 10.75
CA GLY A 9 5.75 -7.08 11.91
C GLY A 9 6.54 -8.37 11.87
N ASN A 10 6.20 -9.33 10.99
CA ASN A 10 6.94 -10.57 10.80
C ASN A 10 7.17 -10.91 9.31
N ARG A 11 8.08 -11.86 9.04
CA ARG A 11 8.46 -12.32 7.68
C ARG A 11 7.26 -12.84 6.87
N ALA A 12 6.39 -13.63 7.49
CA ALA A 12 5.24 -14.22 6.82
C ALA A 12 4.23 -13.16 6.35
N ASP A 13 4.01 -12.11 7.15
CA ASP A 13 3.13 -11.00 6.79
C ASP A 13 3.66 -10.22 5.58
N LEU A 14 4.99 -10.10 5.46
CA LEU A 14 5.63 -9.44 4.33
C LEU A 14 5.61 -10.33 3.07
N ALA A 15 5.82 -11.64 3.21
CA ALA A 15 5.81 -12.55 2.07
C ALA A 15 4.41 -12.63 1.44
N ASP A 16 3.39 -12.79 2.28
CA ASP A 16 1.98 -12.80 1.87
C ASP A 16 1.55 -11.47 1.20
N LEU A 17 2.12 -10.35 1.64
CA LEU A 17 1.91 -9.04 0.99
C LEU A 17 2.47 -8.99 -0.43
N GLY A 18 3.63 -9.62 -0.68
CA GLY A 18 4.25 -9.74 -1.99
C GLY A 18 3.38 -10.57 -2.95
N ASP A 19 2.95 -11.73 -2.49
CA ASP A 19 2.13 -12.67 -3.28
C ASP A 19 0.75 -12.12 -3.63
N ARG A 20 0.17 -11.29 -2.74
CA ARG A 20 -1.14 -10.67 -2.94
C ARG A 20 -1.11 -9.37 -3.72
N ALA A 21 0.08 -8.87 -4.09
CA ALA A 21 0.19 -7.64 -4.86
C ALA A 21 -0.42 -7.81 -6.26
N PRO A 22 -1.07 -6.78 -6.81
CA PRO A 22 -1.60 -6.83 -8.17
C PRO A 22 -0.52 -7.17 -9.19
N VAL A 23 -0.90 -7.91 -10.25
CA VAL A 23 0.03 -8.28 -11.32
C VAL A 23 0.67 -7.01 -11.90
N GLY A 24 2.01 -6.96 -11.89
CA GLY A 24 2.78 -5.84 -12.43
C GLY A 24 3.00 -4.68 -11.45
N PHE A 25 2.44 -4.73 -10.24
CA PHE A 25 2.62 -3.69 -9.23
C PHE A 25 4.10 -3.52 -8.87
N GLY A 26 4.58 -2.27 -8.88
CA GLY A 26 5.97 -1.95 -8.53
C GLY A 26 7.03 -2.45 -9.52
N LYS A 27 6.66 -3.06 -10.65
CA LYS A 27 7.61 -3.54 -11.67
C LYS A 27 8.13 -2.45 -12.61
N ARG A 28 7.59 -1.22 -12.52
CA ARG A 28 8.02 -0.06 -13.32
C ARG A 28 8.37 1.14 -12.44
N PRO A 29 9.39 1.04 -11.57
CA PRO A 29 9.74 2.08 -10.60
C PRO A 29 10.14 3.41 -11.24
N ASP A 30 10.64 3.40 -12.49
CA ASP A 30 10.98 4.63 -13.22
C ASP A 30 9.76 5.40 -13.71
N SER A 31 8.66 4.70 -13.97
CA SER A 31 7.41 5.28 -14.46
C SER A 31 6.40 5.54 -13.34
N PHE A 32 6.41 4.71 -12.30
CA PHE A 32 5.42 4.73 -11.23
C PHE A 32 6.06 4.69 -9.85
N HIS A 33 5.48 5.46 -8.94
CA HIS A 33 5.75 5.36 -7.52
C HIS A 33 4.68 4.46 -6.89
N SER A 34 5.11 3.30 -6.40
CA SER A 34 4.24 2.30 -5.77
C SER A 34 4.39 2.35 -4.25
N ASP A 35 3.27 2.35 -3.54
CA ASP A 35 3.18 2.45 -2.09
C ASP A 35 2.25 1.35 -1.55
N ALA A 36 2.64 0.70 -0.46
CA ALA A 36 1.78 -0.16 0.33
C ALA A 36 1.19 0.65 1.49
N VAL A 37 -0.13 0.75 1.55
CA VAL A 37 -0.86 1.47 2.60
C VAL A 37 -1.45 0.45 3.57
N PHE A 38 -0.73 0.17 4.65
CA PHE A 38 -1.17 -0.74 5.70
C PHE A 38 -2.29 -0.12 6.52
N LEU A 39 -3.27 -0.94 6.89
CA LEU A 39 -4.48 -0.52 7.58
C LEU A 39 -4.54 -1.12 8.98
N LYS A 40 -4.78 -0.27 9.97
CA LYS A 40 -5.01 -0.67 11.36
C LYS A 40 -6.50 -0.74 11.64
N ALA A 41 -6.98 -1.79 12.31
CA ALA A 41 -8.40 -1.88 12.65
C ALA A 41 -8.91 -0.67 13.44
N PRO A 42 -10.22 -0.38 13.32
CA PRO A 42 -11.22 -1.13 12.53
C PRO A 42 -11.25 -0.80 11.02
N LEU A 43 -10.24 -0.07 10.50
CA LEU A 43 -10.20 0.29 9.10
C LEU A 43 -9.92 -0.93 8.20
N THR A 44 -10.86 -1.24 7.32
CA THR A 44 -10.73 -2.31 6.32
C THR A 44 -10.37 -1.73 4.95
N ALA A 45 -9.84 -2.56 4.05
CA ALA A 45 -9.53 -2.11 2.68
C ALA A 45 -10.78 -1.61 1.94
N ALA A 46 -11.92 -2.29 2.11
CA ALA A 46 -13.19 -1.82 1.55
C ALA A 46 -13.56 -0.42 2.06
N LYS A 47 -13.37 -0.14 3.35
CA LYS A 47 -13.65 1.18 3.92
C LYS A 47 -12.62 2.22 3.47
N ALA A 48 -11.34 1.86 3.41
CA ALA A 48 -10.28 2.73 2.91
C ALA A 48 -10.53 3.14 1.46
N MET A 49 -10.94 2.21 0.59
CA MET A 49 -11.24 2.50 -0.81
C MET A 49 -12.40 3.49 -1.00
N GLN A 50 -13.28 3.68 -0.02
CA GLN A 50 -14.34 4.71 -0.07
C GLN A 50 -13.81 6.13 0.13
N VAL A 51 -12.66 6.28 0.79
CA VAL A 51 -12.06 7.59 1.10
C VAL A 51 -10.84 7.90 0.24
N VAL A 52 -10.19 6.87 -0.32
CA VAL A 52 -9.14 7.01 -1.32
C VAL A 52 -9.74 7.65 -2.57
N ARG A 53 -9.27 8.86 -2.89
CA ARG A 53 -9.59 9.52 -4.15
C ARG A 53 -8.50 9.22 -5.16
N LEU A 54 -8.91 8.84 -6.36
CA LEU A 54 -8.01 8.59 -7.49
C LEU A 54 -8.22 9.67 -8.53
N ARG A 55 -7.13 10.04 -9.21
CA ARG A 55 -7.17 10.80 -10.46
C ARG A 55 -6.96 9.85 -11.62
N ASP A 56 -7.91 9.80 -12.54
CA ASP A 56 -7.83 9.01 -13.76
C ASP A 56 -6.54 9.30 -14.53
N GLY A 57 -5.87 8.22 -14.97
CA GLY A 57 -4.59 8.28 -15.67
C GLY A 57 -3.37 8.56 -14.79
N VAL A 58 -3.55 8.98 -13.53
CA VAL A 58 -2.46 9.33 -12.61
C VAL A 58 -2.35 8.35 -11.46
N ASP A 59 -3.46 8.08 -10.78
CA ASP A 59 -3.52 7.25 -9.59
C ASP A 59 -4.24 5.94 -9.87
N ARG A 60 -3.80 4.88 -9.21
CA ARG A 60 -4.46 3.57 -9.19
C ARG A 60 -4.38 3.01 -7.78
N ALA A 61 -5.43 2.33 -7.35
CA ALA A 61 -5.43 1.65 -6.07
C ALA A 61 -6.16 0.31 -6.15
N TRP A 62 -5.66 -0.67 -5.40
CA TRP A 62 -6.22 -2.01 -5.31
C TRP A 62 -6.37 -2.41 -3.85
N PRO A 63 -7.56 -2.87 -3.42
CA PRO A 63 -7.75 -3.37 -2.06
C PRO A 63 -7.07 -4.73 -1.87
N GLY A 64 -6.38 -4.89 -0.74
CA GLY A 64 -5.82 -6.16 -0.28
C GLY A 64 -6.29 -6.52 1.13
N THR A 65 -5.76 -7.60 1.70
CA THR A 65 -6.07 -8.00 3.09
C THR A 65 -5.23 -7.16 4.05
N GLY A 66 -5.85 -6.22 4.77
CA GLY A 66 -5.15 -5.33 5.70
C GLY A 66 -4.27 -4.26 5.03
N VAL A 67 -4.34 -4.13 3.71
CA VAL A 67 -3.51 -3.19 2.93
C VAL A 67 -4.31 -2.63 1.75
N VAL A 68 -3.93 -1.44 1.29
CA VAL A 68 -4.27 -0.93 -0.04
C VAL A 68 -2.97 -0.73 -0.82
N TYR A 69 -2.88 -1.34 -1.99
CA TYR A 69 -1.78 -1.09 -2.93
C TYR A 69 -2.11 0.17 -3.69
N PHE A 70 -1.22 1.16 -3.68
CA PHE A 70 -1.40 2.43 -4.35
C PHE A 70 -0.26 2.67 -5.33
N GLU A 71 -0.59 3.13 -6.54
CA GLU A 71 0.39 3.46 -7.56
C GLU A 71 0.05 4.82 -8.15
N ARG A 72 1.08 5.65 -8.36
CA ARG A 72 0.94 6.94 -9.02
C ARG A 72 2.00 7.15 -10.08
N LEU A 73 1.63 7.81 -11.18
CA LEU A 73 2.55 8.17 -12.24
C LEU A 73 3.61 9.16 -11.72
N SER A 74 4.89 8.82 -11.89
CA SER A 74 6.00 9.63 -11.38
C SER A 74 6.03 11.03 -12.01
N ALA A 75 5.78 11.12 -13.32
CA ALA A 75 5.71 12.38 -14.06
C ALA A 75 4.59 13.32 -13.59
N GLU A 76 3.53 12.77 -12.98
CA GLU A 76 2.37 13.53 -12.49
C GLU A 76 2.20 13.42 -10.98
N ARG A 77 3.30 13.20 -10.23
CA ARG A 77 3.26 12.96 -8.78
C ARG A 77 2.58 14.09 -7.99
N THR A 78 2.78 15.34 -8.39
CA THR A 78 2.14 16.52 -7.76
C THR A 78 0.64 16.59 -8.04
N ARG A 79 0.18 15.91 -9.10
CA ARG A 79 -1.23 15.79 -9.48
C ARG A 79 -1.92 14.59 -8.81
N SER A 80 -1.18 13.68 -8.20
CA SER A 80 -1.74 12.59 -7.43
C SER A 80 -2.70 13.09 -6.34
N LYS A 81 -3.82 12.38 -6.17
CA LYS A 81 -4.76 12.62 -5.06
C LYS A 81 -4.35 11.91 -3.77
N MET A 82 -3.19 11.26 -3.75
CA MET A 82 -2.62 10.62 -2.55
C MET A 82 -2.55 11.57 -1.34
N SER A 83 -2.19 12.85 -1.56
CA SER A 83 -2.12 13.83 -0.47
C SER A 83 -3.48 14.14 0.16
N ALA A 84 -4.58 13.94 -0.55
CA ALA A 84 -5.93 14.17 -0.03
C ALA A 84 -6.29 13.19 1.10
N ILE A 85 -5.66 12.02 1.14
CA ILE A 85 -5.88 11.03 2.20
C ILE A 85 -5.46 11.60 3.56
N VAL A 86 -4.42 12.44 3.61
CA VAL A 86 -3.93 13.07 4.86
C VAL A 86 -5.02 13.90 5.57
N GLY A 87 -5.97 14.44 4.82
CA GLY A 87 -7.10 15.20 5.36
C GLY A 87 -8.27 14.35 5.88
N THR A 88 -8.17 13.02 5.82
CA THR A 88 -9.25 12.10 6.22
C THR A 88 -9.08 11.58 7.66
N PRO A 89 -10.16 11.36 8.43
CA PRO A 89 -10.07 10.71 9.74
C PRO A 89 -9.43 9.32 9.71
N GLU A 90 -9.57 8.61 8.60
CA GLU A 90 -9.01 7.27 8.38
C GLU A 90 -7.48 7.27 8.32
N TYR A 91 -6.84 8.39 7.94
CA TYR A 91 -5.39 8.49 7.82
C TYR A 91 -4.64 8.11 9.11
N GLN A 92 -5.22 8.42 10.27
CA GLN A 92 -4.66 8.07 11.58
C GLN A 92 -4.53 6.54 11.78
N ARG A 93 -5.21 5.75 10.97
CA ARG A 93 -5.19 4.28 10.97
C ARG A 93 -4.46 3.71 9.75
N MET A 94 -3.74 4.54 9.00
CA MET A 94 -2.96 4.14 7.83
C MET A 94 -1.47 4.25 8.12
N THR A 95 -0.68 3.35 7.55
CA THR A 95 0.77 3.46 7.50
C THR A 95 1.21 3.28 6.05
N ILE A 96 1.75 4.33 5.45
CA ILE A 96 2.21 4.31 4.06
C ILE A 96 3.69 3.95 4.05
N ARG A 97 4.08 2.98 3.23
CA ARG A 97 5.47 2.59 2.99
C ARG A 97 5.71 2.44 1.49
N SER A 98 6.88 2.90 1.05
CA SER A 98 7.32 2.69 -0.33
C SER A 98 7.42 1.20 -0.61
N TRP A 99 6.88 0.76 -1.75
CA TRP A 99 6.98 -0.62 -2.20
C TRP A 99 8.44 -1.06 -2.34
N SER A 100 9.32 -0.17 -2.81
CA SER A 100 10.75 -0.47 -2.96
C SER A 100 11.45 -0.74 -1.63
N THR A 101 11.00 -0.15 -0.53
CA THR A 101 11.52 -0.45 0.80
C THR A 101 10.98 -1.78 1.29
N THR A 102 9.69 -2.03 1.09
CA THR A 102 9.04 -3.30 1.46
C THR A 102 9.69 -4.49 0.77
N THR A 103 9.96 -4.41 -0.54
CA THR A 103 10.59 -5.51 -1.29
C THR A 103 12.07 -5.70 -0.95
N LYS A 104 12.80 -4.64 -0.62
CA LYS A 104 14.18 -4.76 -0.12
C LYS A 104 14.24 -5.46 1.23
N LEU A 105 13.32 -5.13 2.15
CA LEU A 105 13.23 -5.81 3.45
C LEU A 105 12.88 -7.29 3.28
N LEU A 106 12.00 -7.62 2.32
CA LEU A 106 11.70 -9.01 1.94
C LEU A 106 12.93 -9.76 1.46
N ALA A 107 13.66 -9.19 0.49
CA ALA A 107 14.87 -9.82 -0.05
C ALA A 107 15.91 -10.10 1.04
N LEU A 108 16.14 -9.14 1.94
CA LEU A 108 17.06 -9.32 3.08
C LEU A 108 16.59 -10.39 4.07
N LEU A 109 15.28 -10.61 4.20
CA LEU A 109 14.74 -11.68 5.04
C LEU A 109 14.82 -13.04 4.36
N ASP A 110 14.74 -13.12 3.03
CA ASP A 110 14.84 -14.40 2.29
C ASP A 110 16.29 -14.89 2.16
N GLU A 111 17.28 -13.99 2.23
CA GLU A 111 18.71 -14.31 2.19
C GLU A 111 19.27 -14.89 3.52
N GLY A 112 18.43 -15.10 4.55
CA GLY A 112 18.83 -15.65 5.86
C GLY A 112 17.93 -16.76 6.38
#